data_AF-A0AAE1IUC0-F1
#
_entry.id   AF-A0AAE1IUC0-F1
#
_cell.length_a   1.000
_cell.length_b   1.000
_cell.length_c   1.000
_cell.angle_alpha   90.00
_cell.angle_beta   90.00
_cell.angle_gamma   90.00
#
_symmetry.space_group_name_H-M   'P 1'
#
loop_
_entity.id
_entity.type
_entity.pdbx_description
1 polymer ?
#
loop_
_entity_poly.entity_id
_entity_poly.type
_entity_poly.pdbx_seq_one_letter_code
_entity_poly.pdbx_strand_id
1 'polypeptide(L)'
;MAGSATPSSSSSRFTQNKFHGFPELGDNDLAATVVPAVTVVLEGRSICHRINLHHHGSYHSLARALRQMFVVDHDGMIGGNLDLSNAIPGHLIAYEDMDHDLLLAGDLSWKDFVRVAKRIRIIPTKGNSRKGTIRRGA
;
A
#
# COMPACT_ATOMS: atom_id res chain seq x y z
N MET A 1 -35.86 -19.45 -51.44
CA MET A 1 -34.95 -18.33 -51.13
C MET A 1 -34.95 -18.13 -49.62
N ALA A 2 -33.75 -17.95 -49.04
CA ALA A 2 -33.41 -17.81 -47.60
C ALA A 2 -33.65 -19.08 -46.75
N GLY A 3 -32.69 -19.74 -46.08
CA GLY A 3 -31.29 -19.43 -45.80
C GLY A 3 -31.08 -19.05 -44.34
N SER A 4 -30.85 -20.02 -43.43
CA SER A 4 -29.93 -19.92 -42.27
C SER A 4 -29.81 -21.23 -41.48
N ALA A 5 -28.63 -21.83 -41.60
CA ALA A 5 -27.87 -22.63 -40.62
C ALA A 5 -27.77 -21.92 -39.25
N THR A 6 -27.52 -22.47 -38.06
CA THR A 6 -27.07 -23.76 -37.46
C THR A 6 -27.19 -23.56 -35.91
N PRO A 7 -26.57 -24.33 -34.99
CA PRO A 7 -27.19 -25.47 -34.33
C PRO A 7 -27.19 -25.43 -32.78
N SER A 8 -27.89 -26.40 -32.20
CA SER A 8 -27.56 -27.17 -30.99
C SER A 8 -26.92 -26.48 -29.77
N SER A 9 -27.59 -26.59 -28.62
CA SER A 9 -26.92 -27.23 -27.48
C SER A 9 -27.92 -27.97 -26.60
N SER A 10 -27.83 -29.29 -26.67
CA SER A 10 -28.48 -30.24 -25.79
C SER A 10 -27.61 -30.46 -24.55
N SER A 11 -28.28 -30.82 -23.45
CA SER A 11 -27.79 -31.75 -22.44
C SER A 11 -26.77 -31.20 -21.43
N SER A 12 -27.15 -30.98 -20.17
CA SER A 12 -27.50 -31.98 -19.15
C SER A 12 -26.34 -32.27 -18.19
N ARG A 13 -26.57 -31.80 -16.96
CA ARG A 13 -26.38 -32.50 -15.68
C ARG A 13 -25.04 -32.35 -14.91
N PHE A 14 -25.27 -32.33 -13.58
CA PHE A 14 -24.39 -32.73 -12.49
C PHE A 14 -23.25 -31.72 -12.18
N THR A 15 -22.96 -31.32 -10.95
CA THR A 15 -23.19 -31.88 -9.62
C THR A 15 -23.22 -30.77 -8.57
N GLN A 16 -24.15 -30.91 -7.64
CA GLN A 16 -24.18 -30.28 -6.33
C GLN A 16 -22.86 -30.55 -5.58
N ASN A 17 -22.05 -29.52 -5.34
CA ASN A 17 -21.00 -29.59 -4.33
C ASN A 17 -21.37 -28.68 -3.15
N LYS A 18 -21.86 -29.34 -2.10
CA LYS A 18 -22.24 -28.75 -0.81
C LYS A 18 -20.99 -28.58 0.04
N PHE A 19 -20.61 -27.34 0.30
CA PHE A 19 -19.57 -26.90 1.24
C PHE A 19 -19.53 -25.35 1.10
N HIS A 20 -19.75 -24.47 2.08
CA HIS A 20 -19.48 -24.46 3.52
C HIS A 20 -20.36 -23.38 4.18
N GLY A 21 -20.70 -23.56 5.46
CA GLY A 21 -21.39 -22.53 6.23
C GLY A 21 -20.52 -21.31 6.48
N PHE A 22 -21.10 -20.13 6.24
CA PHE A 22 -20.79 -18.85 6.87
C PHE A 22 -22.08 -18.02 6.84
N PRO A 23 -22.59 -17.50 7.97
CA PRO A 23 -23.71 -16.58 7.96
C PRO A 23 -23.23 -15.21 7.46
N GLU A 24 -23.89 -14.74 6.40
CA GLU A 24 -24.53 -13.43 6.35
C GLU A 24 -23.70 -12.24 6.87
N LEU A 25 -23.05 -11.52 5.96
CA LEU A 25 -22.86 -10.09 6.14
C LEU A 25 -23.15 -9.36 4.84
N GLY A 26 -24.36 -8.79 4.79
CA GLY A 26 -24.64 -7.49 4.20
C GLY A 26 -24.28 -7.32 2.73
N ASP A 27 -25.28 -7.52 1.89
CA ASP A 27 -25.34 -6.98 0.54
C ASP A 27 -25.48 -5.45 0.64
N ASN A 28 -24.36 -4.74 0.58
CA ASN A 28 -24.33 -3.30 0.28
C ASN A 28 -23.73 -3.07 -1.11
N ASP A 29 -24.61 -3.15 -2.11
CA ASP A 29 -24.38 -2.63 -3.45
C ASP A 29 -24.04 -1.13 -3.36
N LEU A 30 -22.76 -0.82 -3.53
CA LEU A 30 -22.34 0.44 -4.07
C LEU A 30 -21.11 0.12 -4.91
N ALA A 31 -21.12 0.54 -6.16
CA ALA A 31 -19.91 0.73 -6.92
C ALA A 31 -19.00 1.72 -6.15
N ALA A 32 -18.33 1.23 -5.10
CA ALA A 32 -17.21 1.91 -4.52
C ALA A 32 -16.22 1.96 -5.68
N THR A 33 -16.04 3.14 -6.26
CA THR A 33 -14.80 3.46 -6.94
C THR A 33 -13.71 2.96 -6.01
N VAL A 34 -13.13 1.80 -6.31
CA VAL A 34 -12.29 1.08 -5.37
C VAL A 34 -11.00 1.87 -5.34
N VAL A 35 -10.98 2.90 -4.49
CA VAL A 35 -9.81 3.74 -4.30
C VAL A 35 -8.71 2.78 -3.87
N PRO A 36 -7.63 2.63 -4.66
CA PRO A 36 -6.61 1.66 -4.34
C PRO A 36 -6.01 1.99 -2.97
N ALA A 37 -6.17 1.07 -2.02
CA ALA A 37 -5.52 1.19 -0.73
C ALA A 37 -4.03 0.89 -0.92
N VAL A 38 -3.18 1.82 -0.52
CA VAL A 38 -1.73 1.68 -0.62
C VAL A 38 -1.22 0.91 0.59
N THR A 39 -0.41 -0.11 0.37
CA THR A 39 0.20 -0.88 1.45
C THR A 39 1.43 -0.15 1.96
N VAL A 40 1.54 -0.02 3.27
CA VAL A 40 2.71 0.49 3.98
C VAL A 40 3.44 -0.67 4.62
N VAL A 41 4.72 -0.84 4.31
CA VAL A 41 5.58 -1.91 4.82
C VAL A 41 6.72 -1.30 5.61
N LEU A 42 6.90 -1.74 6.86
CA LEU A 42 8.04 -1.35 7.68
C LEU A 42 9.16 -2.38 7.54
N GLU A 43 10.29 -1.98 6.96
CA GLU A 43 11.46 -2.85 6.82
C GLU A 43 12.04 -3.17 8.21
N GLY A 44 12.36 -4.45 8.43
CA GLY A 44 12.87 -4.95 9.71
C GLY A 44 11.79 -5.39 10.70
N ARG A 45 10.49 -5.25 10.37
CA ARG A 45 9.37 -5.83 11.12
C ARG A 45 8.37 -6.47 10.17
N SER A 46 7.75 -7.59 10.55
CA SER A 46 6.70 -8.24 9.75
C SER A 46 5.35 -7.52 9.90
N ILE A 47 5.35 -6.19 9.80
CA ILE A 47 4.18 -5.33 10.02
C ILE A 47 3.85 -4.60 8.73
N CYS A 48 2.63 -4.78 8.25
CA CYS A 48 2.08 -4.05 7.12
C CYS A 48 0.72 -3.43 7.49
N HIS A 49 0.51 -2.19 7.06
CA HIS A 49 -0.75 -1.48 7.24
C HIS A 49 -1.29 -1.04 5.86
N ARG A 50 -2.61 -0.94 5.72
CA ARG A 50 -3.25 -0.37 4.52
C ARG A 50 -3.66 1.06 4.79
N ILE A 51 -3.25 1.99 3.93
CA ILE A 51 -3.60 3.41 4.00
C ILE A 51 -4.23 3.87 2.70
N ASN A 52 -5.31 4.64 2.78
CA ASN A 52 -5.94 5.24 1.61
C ASN A 52 -5.35 6.62 1.40
N LEU A 53 -4.46 6.78 0.41
CA LEU A 53 -3.85 8.08 0.12
C LEU A 53 -4.89 9.16 -0.19
N HIS A 54 -6.00 8.82 -0.82
CA HIS A 54 -7.08 9.78 -1.11
C HIS A 54 -7.78 10.35 0.13
N HIS A 55 -7.67 9.69 1.30
CA HIS A 55 -8.21 10.23 2.56
C HIS A 55 -7.28 11.29 3.18
N HIS A 56 -6.07 11.44 2.65
CA HIS A 56 -5.09 12.42 3.11
C HIS A 56 -4.98 13.56 2.06
N GLY A 57 -4.88 14.80 2.55
CA GLY A 57 -4.74 15.99 1.69
C GLY A 57 -3.31 16.48 1.51
N SER A 58 -2.35 15.89 2.25
CA SER A 58 -0.96 16.33 2.27
C SER A 58 -0.05 15.29 2.91
N TYR A 59 1.26 15.44 2.65
CA TYR A 59 2.29 14.64 3.31
C TYR A 59 2.29 14.77 4.84
N HIS A 60 1.90 15.93 5.37
CA HIS A 60 1.76 16.14 6.81
C HIS A 60 0.70 15.21 7.41
N SER A 61 -0.45 15.08 6.74
CA SER A 61 -1.52 14.16 7.15
C SER A 61 -1.09 12.69 7.06
N LEU A 62 -0.36 12.33 6.00
CA LEU A 62 0.24 11.00 5.85
C LEU A 62 1.24 10.71 6.99
N ALA A 63 2.16 11.65 7.27
CA ALA A 63 3.16 11.52 8.33
C ALA A 63 2.51 11.30 9.70
N ARG A 64 1.41 12.02 9.99
CA ARG A 64 0.62 11.84 11.20
C ARG A 64 0.01 10.44 11.31
N ALA A 65 -0.58 9.95 10.22
CA ALA A 65 -1.16 8.60 10.20
C ALA A 65 -0.09 7.52 10.37
N LEU A 66 1.05 7.65 9.69
CA LEU A 66 2.19 6.75 9.84
C LEU A 66 2.70 6.73 11.29
N ARG A 67 2.84 7.89 11.92
CA ARG A 67 3.23 7.97 13.33
C ARG A 67 2.26 7.23 14.24
N GLN A 68 0.95 7.43 14.04
CA GLN A 68 -0.08 6.75 14.82
C GLN A 68 -0.09 5.23 14.61
N MET A 69 0.23 4.75 13.40
CA MET A 69 0.24 3.32 13.08
C MET A 69 1.50 2.59 13.55
N PHE A 70 2.66 3.26 13.54
CA PHE A 70 3.96 2.61 13.77
C PHE A 70 4.67 3.01 15.07
N VAL A 71 4.27 4.10 15.72
CA VAL A 71 4.85 4.56 16.99
C VAL A 71 3.84 4.32 18.12
N VAL A 72 4.09 3.29 18.93
CA VAL A 72 3.22 2.87 20.06
C VAL A 72 3.36 3.82 21.26
N ASP A 73 4.43 4.60 21.33
CA ASP A 73 4.68 5.50 22.44
C ASP A 73 3.89 6.80 22.25
N HIS A 74 2.77 6.89 22.97
CA HIS A 74 1.86 8.03 23.01
C HIS A 74 2.41 9.16 23.91
N ASP A 75 3.73 9.27 24.08
CA ASP A 75 4.35 10.38 24.80
C ASP A 75 4.40 11.64 23.91
N GLY A 76 3.28 12.35 23.93
CA GLY A 76 3.32 13.76 24.28
C GLY A 76 3.66 14.80 23.21
N MET A 77 4.18 14.45 22.03
CA MET A 77 4.56 15.48 21.03
C MET A 77 3.89 15.28 19.67
N ILE A 78 2.55 15.27 19.68
CA ILE A 78 1.69 15.46 18.50
C ILE A 78 1.54 16.95 18.10
N GLY A 79 2.33 17.85 18.70
CA GLY A 79 2.29 19.30 18.48
C GLY A 79 3.51 19.91 17.77
N GLY A 80 4.41 19.09 17.22
CA GLY A 80 5.57 19.56 16.45
C GLY A 80 5.28 19.65 14.95
N ASN A 81 6.15 20.37 14.22
CA ASN A 81 6.26 20.33 12.76
C ASN A 81 6.56 18.90 12.26
N LEU A 82 5.50 18.10 12.11
CA LEU A 82 5.60 16.71 11.70
C LEU A 82 5.71 16.61 10.17
N ASP A 83 6.90 16.32 9.69
CA ASP A 83 7.16 16.04 8.28
C ASP A 83 7.46 14.57 8.04
N LEU A 84 7.42 14.14 6.78
CA LEU A 84 7.76 12.77 6.36
C LEU A 84 9.08 12.27 6.95
N SER A 85 10.11 13.14 6.97
CA SER A 85 11.45 12.82 7.49
C SER A 85 11.47 12.51 8.99
N ASN A 86 10.47 12.98 9.74
CA ASN A 86 10.32 12.75 11.18
C ASN A 86 9.03 12.00 11.52
N ALA A 87 8.32 11.46 10.51
CA ALA A 87 7.10 10.71 10.70
C ALA A 87 7.33 9.49 11.59
N ILE A 88 8.47 8.82 11.35
CA ILE A 88 8.92 7.65 12.09
C ILE A 88 10.40 7.88 12.43
N PRO A 89 10.73 8.21 13.70
CA PRO A 89 12.12 8.47 14.10
C PRO A 89 13.06 7.33 13.71
N GLY A 90 14.20 7.67 13.11
CA GLY A 90 15.20 6.69 12.68
C GLY A 90 14.81 5.89 11.44
N HIS A 91 13.83 6.34 10.67
CA HIS A 91 13.41 5.70 9.42
C HIS A 91 13.21 6.72 8.28
N LEU A 92 13.38 6.27 7.05
CA LEU A 92 13.08 6.99 5.81
C LEU A 92 11.80 6.45 5.20
N ILE A 93 11.00 7.35 4.63
CA ILE A 93 9.78 6.98 3.90
C ILE A 93 10.10 6.97 2.41
N ALA A 94 10.02 5.79 1.80
CA ALA A 94 10.14 5.57 0.38
C ALA A 94 8.81 5.03 -0.17
N TYR A 95 8.65 5.04 -1.49
CA TYR A 95 7.52 4.42 -2.16
C TYR A 95 7.97 3.70 -3.42
N GLU A 96 7.21 2.68 -3.80
CA GLU A 96 7.33 2.00 -5.07
C GLU A 96 6.32 2.60 -6.03
N ASP A 97 6.79 2.97 -7.21
CA ASP A 97 5.97 3.57 -8.25
C ASP A 97 5.44 2.55 -9.26
N MET A 98 4.86 3.04 -10.36
CA MET A 98 4.29 2.21 -11.44
C MET A 98 5.32 1.29 -12.09
N ASP A 99 6.56 1.73 -12.20
CA ASP A 99 7.70 1.02 -12.79
C ASP A 99 8.42 0.10 -11.79
N HIS A 100 7.89 0.00 -10.56
CA HIS A 100 8.46 -0.77 -9.46
C HIS A 100 9.78 -0.20 -8.92
N ASP A 101 10.05 1.08 -9.18
CA ASP A 101 11.22 1.77 -8.66
C ASP A 101 10.98 2.24 -7.23
N LEU A 102 11.97 2.03 -6.37
CA LEU A 102 11.94 2.48 -4.99
C LEU A 102 12.48 3.90 -4.88
N LEU A 103 11.57 4.86 -4.77
CA LEU A 103 11.86 6.30 -4.75
C LEU A 103 11.62 6.90 -3.36
N LEU A 104 12.32 7.99 -3.04
CA LEU A 104 12.13 8.68 -1.77
C LEU A 104 10.82 9.50 -1.78
N ALA A 105 10.04 9.44 -0.70
CA ALA A 105 8.85 10.25 -0.57
C ALA A 105 9.23 11.70 -0.18
N GLY A 106 8.69 12.68 -0.91
CA GLY A 106 8.90 14.10 -0.65
C GLY A 106 9.29 14.94 -1.87
N ASP A 107 9.80 14.31 -2.94
CA ASP A 107 10.24 15.01 -4.15
C ASP A 107 9.08 15.42 -5.08
N LEU A 108 7.96 14.69 -5.02
CA LEU A 108 6.77 14.96 -5.81
C LEU A 108 5.77 15.85 -5.06
N SER A 109 4.90 16.54 -5.79
CA SER A 109 3.71 17.14 -5.18
C SER A 109 2.81 16.04 -4.61
N TRP A 110 2.01 16.36 -3.58
CA TRP A 110 1.08 15.39 -2.98
C TRP A 110 0.18 14.73 -4.03
N LYS A 111 -0.36 15.51 -4.97
CA LYS A 111 -1.25 15.02 -6.02
C LYS A 111 -0.55 14.01 -6.94
N ASP A 112 0.69 14.28 -7.30
CA ASP A 112 1.46 13.38 -8.15
C ASP A 112 1.83 12.10 -7.41
N PHE A 113 2.25 12.24 -6.13
CA PHE A 113 2.53 11.09 -5.26
C PHE A 113 1.34 10.15 -5.13
N VAL A 114 0.13 10.66 -4.87
CA VAL A 114 -1.08 9.82 -4.79
C VAL A 114 -1.34 9.05 -6.10
N ARG A 115 -0.97 9.63 -7.25
CA ARG A 115 -1.18 9.00 -8.56
C ARG A 115 -0.16 7.90 -8.87
N VAL A 116 1.09 8.07 -8.46
CA VAL A 116 2.19 7.14 -8.83
C VAL A 116 2.47 6.08 -7.76
N ALA A 117 2.19 6.36 -6.49
CA ALA A 117 2.57 5.49 -5.38
C ALA A 117 1.71 4.22 -5.32
N LYS A 118 2.33 3.06 -5.58
CA LYS A 118 1.70 1.73 -5.45
C LYS A 118 1.87 1.15 -4.05
N ARG A 119 3.02 1.38 -3.42
CA ARG A 119 3.35 0.84 -2.09
C ARG A 119 4.28 1.79 -1.36
N ILE A 120 4.10 1.99 -0.07
CA ILE A 120 5.01 2.76 0.79
C ILE A 120 5.93 1.79 1.52
N ARG A 121 7.23 2.10 1.55
CA ARG A 121 8.25 1.37 2.30
C ARG A 121 8.91 2.29 3.31
N ILE A 122 8.89 1.88 4.57
CA ILE A 122 9.57 2.57 5.66
C ILE A 122 10.89 1.85 5.90
N ILE A 123 12.01 2.53 5.70
CA ILE A 123 13.35 1.93 5.70
C ILE A 123 14.12 2.44 6.93
N PRO A 124 14.69 1.58 7.79
CA PRO A 124 15.48 2.04 8.93
C PRO A 124 16.75 2.77 8.47
N THR A 125 17.03 3.95 9.04
CA THR A 125 18.26 4.70 8.75
C THR A 125 19.47 4.16 9.50
N LYS A 126 19.24 3.43 10.59
CA LYS A 126 20.29 2.84 11.42
C LYS A 126 20.49 1.38 11.05
N GLY A 127 21.51 1.11 10.23
CA GLY A 127 22.18 -0.18 10.19
C GLY A 127 22.00 -1.05 8.95
N ASN A 128 22.31 -0.52 7.75
CA ASN A 128 22.93 -1.35 6.73
C ASN A 128 23.88 -0.54 5.86
N SER A 129 24.84 0.15 6.49
CA SER A 129 26.05 0.58 5.79
C SER A 129 26.82 -0.69 5.46
N ARG A 130 26.47 -1.35 4.34
CA ARG A 130 27.39 -2.25 3.62
C ARG A 130 28.52 -1.36 3.11
N LYS A 131 29.39 -0.99 4.04
CA LYS A 131 30.65 -0.31 3.80
C LYS A 131 31.55 -1.33 3.10
N GLY A 132 31.33 -1.47 1.79
CA GLY A 132 32.24 -2.13 0.86
C GLY A 132 33.54 -1.34 0.86
N THR A 133 34.39 -1.59 1.86
CA THR A 133 35.76 -1.10 1.87
C THR A 133 36.50 -1.90 0.82
N ILE A 134 36.49 -1.42 -0.43
CA ILE A 134 37.48 -1.83 -1.42
C ILE A 134 38.83 -1.36 -0.88
N ARG A 135 39.58 -2.29 -0.28
CA ARG A 135 41.00 -2.08 -0.01
C ARG A 135 41.73 -2.47 -1.30
N ARG A 136 41.92 -1.49 -2.19
CA ARG A 136 43.02 -1.54 -3.16
C ARG A 136 44.30 -1.13 -2.43
N GLY A 137 45.33 -1.93 -2.57
CA GLY A 137 46.69 -1.67 -2.09
C GLY A 137 47.35 -3.01 -1.74
N ALA A 138 48.47 -3.41 -2.34
CA ALA A 138 49.35 -2.77 -3.31
C ALA A 138 50.01 -3.88 -4.15
#